data_AF-A0A965IVX2-F1
#
_entry.id   AF-A0A965IVX2-F1
#
_cell.length_a   1.000
_cell.length_b   1.000
_cell.length_c   1.000
_cell.angle_alpha   90.00
_cell.angle_beta   90.00
_cell.angle_gamma   90.00
#
_symmetry.space_group_name_H-M   'P 1'
#
loop_
_entity.id
_entity.type
_entity.pdbx_description
1 polymer ?
#
loop_
_entity_poly.entity_id
_entity_poly.type
_entity_poly.pdbx_seq_one_letter_code
_entity_poly.pdbx_strand_id
1 'polypeptide(L)'
;MNTNEQLAEARVASAFLEVVDVFSDAIDGDRYLTVLLQAAEVARVNDGALVIDDGSGTLHVAVASGDSVLALQRDGSALRRSSLATCLSHGIPVTEEFAPGDVLFEPYVGEAIRQDFRFEYLFPLRYRDRVMGALVLLDRRDVRLEPAR
;
A
#
# COMPACT_ATOMS: atom_id res chain seq x y z
N MET A 1 10.52 17.68 -16.40
CA MET A 1 10.60 16.65 -15.36
C MET A 1 11.90 16.85 -14.62
N ASN A 2 11.85 16.99 -13.30
CA ASN A 2 13.02 17.38 -12.51
C ASN A 2 13.84 16.13 -12.16
N THR A 3 15.17 16.17 -12.24
CA THR A 3 16.05 15.00 -12.04
C THR A 3 15.82 14.29 -10.68
N ASN A 4 15.35 15.03 -9.68
CA ASN A 4 15.02 14.49 -8.35
C ASN A 4 13.77 13.60 -8.33
N GLU A 5 12.79 13.84 -9.22
CA GLU A 5 11.55 13.06 -9.28
C GLU A 5 11.81 11.68 -9.90
N GLN A 6 12.60 11.63 -10.97
CA GLN A 6 13.04 10.38 -11.61
C GLN A 6 13.86 9.49 -10.66
N LEU A 7 14.64 10.11 -9.78
CA LEU A 7 15.40 9.42 -8.76
C LEU A 7 14.52 8.85 -7.63
N ALA A 8 13.41 9.51 -7.30
CA ALA A 8 12.46 9.00 -6.32
C ALA A 8 11.68 7.80 -6.87
N GLU A 9 11.16 7.90 -8.10
CA GLU A 9 10.41 6.82 -8.76
C GLU A 9 11.26 5.56 -8.98
N ALA A 10 12.49 5.73 -9.47
CA ALA A 10 13.41 4.60 -9.65
C ALA A 10 13.73 3.89 -8.33
N ARG A 11 13.78 4.65 -7.22
CA ARG A 11 14.00 4.08 -5.88
C ARG A 11 12.77 3.35 -5.35
N VAL A 12 11.55 3.84 -5.60
CA VAL A 12 10.32 3.14 -5.20
C VAL A 12 10.20 1.85 -6.00
N ALA A 13 10.43 1.91 -7.31
CA ALA A 13 10.41 0.74 -8.18
C ALA A 13 11.51 -0.28 -7.80
N SER A 14 12.71 0.17 -7.42
CA SER A 14 13.79 -0.71 -6.97
C SER A 14 13.45 -1.38 -5.65
N ALA A 15 12.96 -0.63 -4.66
CA ALA A 15 12.48 -1.19 -3.40
C ALA A 15 11.35 -2.19 -3.67
N PHE A 16 10.41 -1.85 -4.57
CA PHE A 16 9.33 -2.76 -4.94
C PHE A 16 9.81 -4.06 -5.60
N LEU A 17 10.82 -4.02 -6.47
CA LEU A 17 11.42 -5.22 -7.05
C LEU A 17 12.11 -6.09 -5.98
N GLU A 18 12.76 -5.46 -5.00
CA GLU A 18 13.30 -6.19 -3.84
C GLU A 18 12.19 -6.85 -3.01
N VAL A 19 10.98 -6.27 -2.92
CA VAL A 19 9.82 -6.93 -2.27
C VAL A 19 9.49 -8.23 -3.00
N VAL A 20 9.47 -8.20 -4.34
CA VAL A 20 9.12 -9.36 -5.17
C VAL A 20 10.18 -10.46 -5.08
N ASP A 21 11.46 -10.10 -4.98
CA ASP A 21 12.55 -11.07 -4.78
C ASP A 21 12.45 -11.73 -3.40
N VAL A 22 12.10 -10.96 -2.36
CA VAL A 22 11.84 -11.49 -1.00
C VAL A 22 10.59 -12.39 -0.97
N PHE A 23 9.62 -12.16 -1.86
CA PHE A 23 8.48 -13.08 -2.07
C PHE A 23 8.85 -14.41 -2.72
N SER A 24 9.88 -14.41 -3.56
CA SER A 24 10.31 -15.60 -4.27
C SER A 24 11.15 -16.55 -3.41
N ASP A 25 11.81 -16.02 -2.36
CA ASP A 25 12.54 -16.79 -1.36
C ASP A 25 11.68 -16.99 -0.10
N ALA A 26 11.55 -18.24 0.34
CA ALA A 26 10.63 -18.64 1.40
C ALA A 26 10.81 -17.84 2.72
N ILE A 27 9.76 -17.09 3.07
CA ILE A 27 9.34 -16.63 4.41
C ILE A 27 10.48 -16.11 5.29
N ASP A 28 10.96 -14.90 4.99
CA ASP A 28 11.72 -14.09 5.94
C ASP A 28 10.98 -12.76 6.20
N GLY A 29 10.18 -12.74 7.27
CA GLY A 29 9.37 -11.57 7.70
C GLY A 29 10.18 -10.29 7.86
N ASP A 30 11.44 -10.41 8.28
CA ASP A 30 12.33 -9.28 8.53
C ASP A 30 12.78 -8.60 7.23
N ARG A 31 12.92 -9.37 6.15
CA ARG A 31 13.22 -8.82 4.82
C ARG A 31 12.02 -8.05 4.24
N TYR A 32 10.80 -8.54 4.42
CA TYR A 32 9.60 -7.80 3.99
C TYR A 32 9.46 -6.47 4.72
N LEU A 33 9.72 -6.46 6.03
CA LEU A 33 9.70 -5.24 6.82
C LEU A 33 10.76 -4.24 6.34
N THR A 34 11.98 -4.71 6.09
CA THR A 34 13.06 -3.87 5.58
C THR A 34 12.67 -3.19 4.28
N VAL A 35 12.10 -3.94 3.33
CA VAL A 35 11.72 -3.38 2.04
C VAL A 35 10.49 -2.48 2.13
N LEU A 36 9.52 -2.82 2.98
CA LEU A 36 8.38 -1.94 3.25
C LEU A 36 8.85 -0.59 3.83
N LEU A 37 9.80 -0.61 4.77
CA LEU A 37 10.37 0.59 5.37
C LEU A 37 11.15 1.41 4.33
N GLN A 38 11.91 0.76 3.45
CA GLN A 38 12.59 1.45 2.34
C GLN A 38 11.58 2.07 1.36
N ALA A 39 10.52 1.36 0.98
CA ALA A 39 9.48 1.89 0.11
C ALA A 39 8.76 3.09 0.75
N ALA A 40 8.45 3.01 2.04
CA ALA A 40 7.86 4.11 2.80
C ALA A 40 8.79 5.32 2.89
N GLU A 41 10.08 5.10 3.15
CA GLU A 41 11.11 6.15 3.19
C GLU A 41 11.26 6.84 1.83
N VAL A 42 11.32 6.06 0.74
CA VAL A 42 11.46 6.61 -0.61
C VAL A 42 10.20 7.37 -1.03
N ALA A 43 9.01 6.83 -0.79
CA ALA A 43 7.75 7.51 -1.07
C ALA A 43 7.50 8.69 -0.10
N ARG A 44 8.33 8.82 0.94
CA ARG A 44 8.22 9.81 2.02
C ARG A 44 6.84 9.80 2.68
N VAL A 45 6.19 8.64 2.70
CA VAL A 45 4.87 8.48 3.29
C VAL A 45 4.99 8.22 4.79
N ASN A 46 3.89 8.40 5.51
CA ASN A 46 3.89 8.33 6.96
C ASN A 46 3.82 6.89 7.47
N ASP A 47 3.07 6.02 6.80
CA ASP A 47 2.95 4.60 7.14
C ASP A 47 2.67 3.76 5.89
N GLY A 48 2.89 2.45 5.98
CA GLY A 48 2.56 1.50 4.94
C GLY A 48 2.39 0.07 5.43
N ALA A 49 1.69 -0.74 4.65
CA ALA A 49 1.51 -2.16 4.89
C ALA A 49 1.60 -2.95 3.58
N LEU A 50 2.08 -4.18 3.71
CA LEU A 50 2.10 -5.17 2.65
C LEU A 50 0.94 -6.13 2.87
N VAL A 51 0.07 -6.24 1.89
CA VAL A 51 -1.13 -7.05 1.93
C VAL A 51 -1.04 -8.13 0.85
N ILE A 52 -1.29 -9.39 1.21
CA ILE A 52 -1.24 -10.55 0.32
C ILE A 52 -2.64 -11.13 0.14
N ASP A 53 -3.02 -11.42 -1.10
CA ASP A 53 -4.19 -12.23 -1.41
C ASP A 53 -3.80 -13.72 -1.42
N ASP A 54 -4.40 -14.50 -0.53
CA ASP A 54 -4.17 -15.96 -0.48
C ASP A 54 -4.99 -16.73 -1.54
N GLY A 55 -5.81 -16.03 -2.33
CA GLY A 55 -6.69 -16.61 -3.34
C GLY A 55 -7.99 -17.20 -2.79
N SER A 56 -8.22 -17.14 -1.48
CA SER A 56 -9.50 -17.48 -0.84
C SER A 56 -10.50 -16.31 -0.83
N GLY A 57 -10.07 -15.14 -1.31
CA GLY A 57 -10.80 -13.88 -1.16
C GLY A 57 -10.58 -13.21 0.20
N THR A 58 -9.61 -13.70 0.97
CA THR A 58 -9.14 -13.09 2.22
C THR A 58 -7.78 -12.46 1.97
N LEU A 59 -7.61 -11.19 2.35
CA LEU A 59 -6.29 -10.57 2.31
C LEU A 59 -5.65 -10.62 3.70
N HIS A 60 -4.35 -10.84 3.70
CA HIS A 60 -3.53 -10.97 4.91
C HIS A 60 -2.51 -9.85 4.95
N VAL A 61 -2.39 -9.18 6.09
CA VAL A 61 -1.31 -8.22 6.32
C VAL A 61 -0.04 -9.00 6.59
N ALA A 62 0.88 -8.99 5.63
CA ALA A 62 2.18 -9.64 5.76
C ALA A 62 3.11 -8.86 6.67
N VAL A 63 3.11 -7.53 6.53
CA VAL A 63 3.95 -6.63 7.32
C VAL A 63 3.39 -5.20 7.31
N ALA A 64 3.67 -4.42 8.36
CA ALA A 64 3.27 -3.03 8.52
C ALA A 64 4.40 -2.20 9.14
N SER A 65 4.56 -0.95 8.73
CA SER A 65 5.57 -0.03 9.28
C SER A 65 5.19 0.54 10.64
N GLY A 66 3.91 0.47 11.02
CA GLY A 66 3.39 1.04 12.24
C GLY A 66 2.09 0.37 12.71
N ASP A 67 1.81 0.47 14.00
CA ASP A 67 0.59 -0.08 14.60
C ASP A 67 -0.68 0.58 14.04
N SER A 68 -0.56 1.84 13.62
CA SER A 68 -1.60 2.64 12.95
C SER A 68 -2.17 1.92 11.73
N VAL A 69 -1.32 1.62 10.75
CA VAL A 69 -1.72 0.95 9.51
C VAL A 69 -2.03 -0.53 9.74
N LEU A 70 -1.39 -1.17 10.71
CA LEU A 70 -1.74 -2.55 11.10
C LEU A 70 -3.15 -2.64 11.70
N ALA A 71 -3.52 -1.72 12.59
CA ALA A 71 -4.85 -1.66 13.20
C ALA A 71 -5.93 -1.36 12.14
N LEU A 72 -5.61 -0.47 11.22
CA LEU A 72 -6.43 -0.14 10.06
C LEU A 72 -6.69 -1.37 9.16
N GLN A 73 -5.69 -2.25 8.94
CA GLN A 73 -5.80 -3.39 8.02
C GLN A 73 -6.21 -4.73 8.68
N ARG A 74 -6.33 -4.78 10.03
CA ARG A 74 -6.73 -5.99 10.77
C ARG A 74 -8.20 -6.36 10.64
N ASP A 75 -9.04 -5.44 10.18
CA ASP A 75 -10.45 -5.71 9.96
C ASP A 75 -10.63 -6.28 8.54
N GLY A 76 -10.67 -7.62 8.43
CA GLY A 76 -10.78 -8.31 7.14
C GLY A 76 -12.04 -7.95 6.33
N SER A 77 -13.01 -7.28 6.96
CA SER A 77 -14.20 -6.71 6.29
C SER A 77 -13.90 -5.41 5.53
N ALA A 78 -12.84 -4.68 5.90
CA ALA A 78 -12.40 -3.43 5.27
C ALA A 78 -11.76 -3.67 3.89
N LEU A 79 -11.51 -4.92 3.51
CA LEU A 79 -10.89 -5.30 2.23
C LEU A 79 -11.90 -5.42 1.07
N ARG A 80 -13.19 -5.17 1.35
CA ARG A 80 -14.23 -4.93 0.33
C ARG A 80 -14.28 -3.49 -0.18
N ARG A 81 -13.21 -2.73 0.03
CA ARG A 81 -12.97 -1.40 -0.53
C ARG A 81 -13.07 -1.40 -2.04
N SER A 82 -13.76 -0.42 -2.61
CA SER A 82 -13.86 -0.27 -4.07
C SER A 82 -12.47 -0.07 -4.69
N SER A 83 -11.60 0.72 -4.05
CA SER A 83 -10.26 1.04 -4.54
C SER A 83 -9.26 -0.09 -4.41
N LEU A 84 -9.20 -0.79 -3.27
CA LEU A 84 -8.34 -1.97 -3.11
C LEU A 84 -8.80 -3.12 -3.99
N ALA A 85 -10.10 -3.37 -4.09
CA ALA A 85 -10.63 -4.36 -5.03
C ALA A 85 -10.30 -3.99 -6.49
N THR A 86 -10.37 -2.71 -6.85
CA THR A 86 -9.98 -2.21 -8.17
C THR A 86 -8.49 -2.45 -8.42
N CYS A 87 -7.63 -2.10 -7.45
CA CYS A 87 -6.19 -2.31 -7.52
C CYS A 87 -5.86 -3.80 -7.72
N LEU A 88 -6.49 -4.69 -6.95
CA LEU A 88 -6.24 -6.13 -7.04
C LEU A 88 -6.80 -6.76 -8.31
N SER A 89 -8.02 -6.39 -8.70
CA SER A 89 -8.72 -7.00 -9.86
C SER A 89 -8.12 -6.57 -11.19
N HIS A 90 -7.70 -5.31 -11.29
CA HIS A 90 -7.14 -4.76 -12.53
C HIS A 90 -5.61 -4.74 -12.54
N GLY A 91 -4.98 -4.91 -11.37
CA GLY A 91 -3.54 -4.77 -11.20
C GLY A 91 -3.05 -3.38 -11.61
N ILE A 92 -3.83 -2.34 -11.39
CA ILE A 92 -3.43 -0.96 -11.63
C ILE A 92 -3.20 -0.23 -10.30
N PRO A 93 -2.21 0.67 -10.21
CA PRO A 93 -2.09 1.54 -9.06
C PRO A 93 -3.34 2.39 -8.87
N VAL A 94 -3.79 2.54 -7.63
CA VAL A 94 -4.92 3.40 -7.26
C VAL A 94 -4.45 4.39 -6.20
N THR A 95 -4.99 5.60 -6.26
CA THR A 95 -4.76 6.63 -5.26
C THR A 95 -6.08 7.27 -4.90
N GLU A 96 -6.34 7.37 -3.61
CA GLU A 96 -7.58 7.85 -3.06
C GLU A 96 -7.31 8.87 -1.96
N GLU A 97 -8.16 9.89 -1.90
CA GLU A 97 -8.18 10.85 -0.79
C GLU A 97 -9.27 10.40 0.18
N PHE A 98 -8.98 10.41 1.48
CA PHE A 98 -9.97 10.05 2.48
C PHE A 98 -11.04 11.13 2.61
N ALA A 99 -12.25 10.84 2.11
CA ALA A 99 -13.38 11.74 2.27
C ALA A 99 -14.25 11.35 3.48
N PRO A 100 -14.65 12.32 4.33
CA PRO A 100 -15.55 12.05 5.46
C PRO A 100 -16.89 11.41 5.08
N GLY A 101 -17.33 11.58 3.83
CA GLY A 101 -18.56 10.96 3.30
C GLY A 101 -18.46 9.43 3.17
N ASP A 102 -17.25 8.90 3.03
CA ASP A 102 -17.03 7.47 2.76
C ASP A 102 -17.04 6.64 4.05
N VAL A 103 -16.96 7.29 5.22
CA VAL A 103 -16.96 6.64 6.55
C VAL A 103 -18.18 5.73 6.75
N LEU A 104 -19.32 6.06 6.14
CA LEU A 104 -20.55 5.27 6.24
C LEU A 104 -20.49 3.95 5.47
N PHE A 105 -19.65 3.88 4.44
CA PHE A 105 -19.48 2.70 3.58
C PHE A 105 -18.20 1.94 3.92
N GLU A 106 -17.22 2.65 4.48
CA GLU A 106 -15.90 2.16 4.79
C GLU A 106 -15.45 2.66 6.18
N PRO A 107 -15.76 1.92 7.27
CA PRO A 107 -15.45 2.36 8.64
C PRO A 107 -13.99 2.70 8.89
N TYR A 108 -13.08 2.06 8.15
CA TYR A 108 -11.65 2.37 8.08
C TYR A 108 -11.37 3.84 7.79
N VAL A 109 -12.13 4.48 6.88
CA VAL A 109 -11.91 5.87 6.48
C VAL A 109 -12.06 6.79 7.69
N GLY A 110 -12.98 6.47 8.60
CA GLY A 110 -13.16 7.23 9.84
C GLY A 110 -11.94 7.13 10.75
N GLU A 111 -11.31 5.97 10.83
CA GLU A 111 -10.09 5.78 11.62
C GLU A 111 -8.88 6.44 10.96
N ALA A 112 -8.73 6.31 9.63
CA ALA A 112 -7.66 6.98 8.88
C ALA A 112 -7.72 8.50 9.05
N ILE A 113 -8.92 9.09 8.93
CA ILE A 113 -9.16 10.53 9.18
C ILE A 113 -8.87 10.89 10.64
N ARG A 114 -9.28 10.07 11.62
CA ARG A 114 -8.96 10.32 13.05
C ARG A 114 -7.45 10.35 13.31
N GLN A 115 -6.68 9.58 12.55
CA GLN A 115 -5.22 9.56 12.61
C GLN A 115 -4.54 10.57 11.67
N ASP A 116 -5.32 11.51 11.12
CA ASP A 116 -4.90 12.60 10.22
C ASP A 116 -4.27 12.14 8.89
N PHE A 117 -4.54 10.91 8.47
CA PHE A 117 -4.21 10.48 7.11
C PHE A 117 -5.14 11.15 6.10
N ARG A 118 -4.55 11.58 4.98
CA ARG A 118 -5.21 12.30 3.89
C ARG A 118 -5.33 11.45 2.64
N PHE A 119 -4.27 10.70 2.31
CA PHE A 119 -4.22 9.90 1.09
C PHE A 119 -3.88 8.44 1.38
N GLU A 120 -4.47 7.57 0.57
CA GLU A 120 -4.13 6.16 0.42
C GLU A 120 -3.56 5.91 -0.98
N TYR A 121 -2.45 5.18 -1.04
CA TYR A 121 -1.85 4.74 -2.29
C TYR A 121 -1.77 3.21 -2.29
N LEU A 122 -2.29 2.62 -3.35
CA LEU A 122 -2.42 1.18 -3.51
C LEU A 122 -1.61 0.78 -4.74
N PHE A 123 -0.57 -0.03 -4.54
CA PHE A 123 0.28 -0.53 -5.61
C PHE A 123 0.14 -2.06 -5.71
N PRO A 124 -0.28 -2.60 -6.85
CA PRO A 124 -0.53 -4.02 -7.00
C PRO A 124 0.79 -4.79 -7.01
N LEU A 125 0.88 -5.84 -6.19
CA LEU A 125 1.99 -6.79 -6.19
C LEU A 125 1.71 -7.84 -7.26
N ARG A 126 2.58 -7.95 -8.25
CA ARG A 126 2.44 -8.92 -9.35
C ARG A 126 3.55 -9.94 -9.32
N TYR A 127 3.19 -11.20 -9.49
CA TYR A 127 4.11 -12.28 -9.83
C TYR A 127 3.69 -12.87 -11.17
N ARG A 128 4.55 -12.70 -12.18
CA ARG A 128 4.20 -12.97 -13.59
C ARG A 128 2.93 -12.17 -13.96
N ASP A 129 1.93 -12.84 -14.52
CA ASP A 129 0.66 -12.23 -14.96
C ASP A 129 -0.44 -12.22 -13.88
N ARG A 130 -0.10 -12.54 -12.62
CA ARG A 130 -1.06 -12.62 -11.51
C ARG A 130 -0.78 -11.56 -10.46
N VAL A 131 -1.84 -10.84 -10.05
CA VAL A 131 -1.80 -9.99 -8.86
C VAL A 131 -1.89 -10.89 -7.63
N MET A 132 -0.92 -10.75 -6.73
CA MET A 132 -0.74 -11.55 -5.52
C MET A 132 -1.06 -10.76 -4.25
N GLY A 133 -1.30 -9.45 -4.37
CA GLY A 133 -1.53 -8.57 -3.23
C GLY A 133 -1.37 -7.10 -3.60
N ALA A 134 -1.22 -6.25 -2.59
CA ALA A 134 -0.96 -4.82 -2.76
C ALA A 134 -0.03 -4.27 -1.67
N LEU A 135 0.81 -3.32 -2.04
CA LEU A 135 1.44 -2.40 -1.12
C LEU A 135 0.47 -1.24 -0.88
N VAL A 136 0.14 -1.01 0.39
CA VAL A 136 -0.72 0.09 0.85
C VAL A 136 0.16 1.12 1.54
N LEU A 137 0.12 2.36 1.09
CA LEU A 137 0.82 3.48 1.72
C LEU A 137 -0.17 4.54 2.16
N LEU A 138 0.06 5.12 3.34
CA LEU A 138 -0.77 6.16 3.93
C LEU A 138 0.05 7.42 4.20
N ASP A 139 -0.52 8.56 3.85
CA ASP A 139 0.15 9.85 3.94
C ASP A 139 -0.76 10.89 4.59
N ARG A 140 -0.18 11.71 5.47
CA ARG A 140 -0.83 12.84 6.14
C ARG A 140 -0.63 14.15 5.41
N ARG A 141 0.33 14.21 4.48
CA ARG A 141 0.62 15.42 3.70
C ARG A 141 -0.54 15.73 2.78
N ASP A 142 -0.78 17.03 2.60
CA ASP A 142 -1.82 17.56 1.69
C ASP A 142 -1.38 17.54 0.22
N VAL A 143 -0.33 16.78 -0.11
CA VAL A 143 0.26 16.69 -1.44
C VAL A 143 0.16 15.26 -1.91
N ARG A 144 -0.60 15.04 -2.99
CA ARG A 144 -0.74 13.74 -3.63
C ARG A 144 0.58 13.31 -4.26
N LEU A 145 0.96 12.04 -4.12
CA LEU A 145 2.02 11.45 -4.95
C LEU A 145 1.51 11.43 -6.39
N GLU A 146 2.15 12.20 -7.27
CA GLU A 146 1.81 12.16 -8.69
C GLU A 146 2.33 10.85 -9.30
N PRO A 147 1.54 10.19 -10.16
CA PRO A 147 2.04 9.08 -10.95
C PRO A 147 3.09 9.59 -11.95
N ALA A 148 4.19 8.86 -12.04
CA ALA A 148 5.18 9.03 -13.10
C ALA A 148 4.50 9.13 -14.47
N ARG A 149 4.75 10.21 -15.22
CA ARG A 149 4.33 10.32 -16.62
C ARG A 149 5.26 9.58 -17.56
#